data_AF-A0A367M6P7-F1
#
_entry.id   AF-A0A367M6P7-F1
#
_cell.length_a   1.000
_cell.length_b   1.000
_cell.length_c   1.000
_cell.angle_alpha   90.00
_cell.angle_beta   90.00
_cell.angle_gamma   90.00
#
_symmetry.space_group_name_H-M   'P 1'
#
loop_
_entity.id
_entity.type
_entity.pdbx_description
1 polymer ?
#
loop_
_entity_poly.entity_id
_entity_poly.type
_entity_poly.pdbx_seq_one_letter_code
_entity_poly.pdbx_strand_id
1 'polypeptide(L)'
;AALRGECREIVVEPAPEADAERYVAGRGQGLGQARETRRSSREKWWVASYSGLQLQASAGLDDDEALESDESQEPISAEEATFHEEGRSAEQPPVAHASEMRDDLHRFPRGPAPGTFLHGLLEWAGREGFEVARADAQRRRELVARRCDLRGWKDWAEPLDLWLEQYLAEPLRWPGGETSLAGLVAYQVEMEFWFATHQVQAEAIDALVRRHTLGGAARPALAPTLLNGMFKGFVDLVFEHQGRFYVADYKSNWLGADDGAYSPEAMTAAVLENRYDLQYVLYLLALHRQLKARLPDYDYDRHMGGAVYLFLRGARAATQGLHFERPPRELIERLDALFSGQPGAER
;
A
#
# COMPACT_ATOMS: atom_id res chain seq x y z
N ALA A 1 -40.83 -23.90 26.72
CA ALA A 1 -40.11 -24.56 27.82
C ALA A 1 -38.64 -24.82 27.51
N ALA A 2 -38.28 -25.40 26.35
CA ALA A 2 -36.89 -25.70 25.98
C ALA A 2 -35.94 -24.47 25.91
N LEU A 3 -36.46 -23.27 25.61
CA LEU A 3 -35.67 -22.03 25.50
C LEU A 3 -35.22 -21.42 26.84
N ARG A 4 -35.79 -21.84 27.98
CA ARG A 4 -35.45 -21.31 29.32
C ARG A 4 -34.15 -21.93 29.88
N GLY A 5 -33.81 -23.14 29.47
CA GLY A 5 -32.76 -23.93 30.13
C GLY A 5 -33.00 -24.04 31.64
N GLU A 6 -31.93 -23.95 32.43
CA GLU A 6 -31.98 -24.02 33.91
C GLU A 6 -32.12 -22.64 34.58
N CYS A 7 -32.26 -21.56 33.80
CA CYS A 7 -32.26 -20.20 34.36
C CYS A 7 -33.57 -19.92 35.13
N ARG A 8 -33.44 -19.73 36.45
CA ARG A 8 -34.60 -19.53 37.35
C ARG A 8 -35.28 -18.19 37.16
N GLU A 9 -34.59 -17.18 36.63
CA GLU A 9 -35.13 -15.83 36.46
C GLU A 9 -35.98 -15.63 35.20
N ILE A 10 -35.93 -16.57 34.25
CA ILE A 10 -36.75 -16.48 33.04
C ILE A 10 -38.04 -17.25 33.28
N VAL A 11 -39.18 -16.55 33.29
CA VAL A 11 -40.51 -17.16 33.34
C VAL A 11 -41.04 -17.23 31.91
N VAL A 12 -41.39 -18.43 31.45
CA VAL A 12 -42.03 -18.63 30.14
C VAL A 12 -43.51 -18.83 30.38
N GLU A 13 -44.28 -17.78 30.13
CA GLU A 13 -45.74 -17.79 30.22
C GLU A 13 -46.36 -17.99 28.82
N PRO A 14 -47.55 -18.61 28.74
CA PRO A 14 -48.29 -18.68 27.49
C PRO A 14 -48.64 -17.26 27.03
N ALA A 15 -48.70 -17.06 25.72
CA ALA A 15 -49.22 -15.80 25.18
C ALA A 15 -50.66 -15.58 25.71
N PRO A 16 -51.03 -14.34 26.09
CA PRO A 16 -52.39 -14.04 26.51
C PRO A 16 -53.38 -14.41 25.40
N GLU A 17 -54.61 -14.77 25.79
CA GLU A 17 -55.67 -15.07 24.81
C GLU A 17 -55.95 -13.82 23.96
N ALA A 18 -56.08 -14.02 22.65
CA ALA A 18 -56.42 -12.93 21.74
C ALA A 18 -57.83 -12.41 22.06
N ASP A 19 -57.93 -11.14 22.39
CA ASP A 19 -59.20 -10.45 22.61
C ASP A 19 -59.48 -9.45 21.48
N ALA A 20 -60.53 -8.65 21.66
CA ALA A 20 -60.91 -7.61 20.71
C ALA A 20 -60.12 -6.31 20.90
N GLU A 21 -59.14 -6.24 21.82
CA GLU A 21 -58.32 -5.06 21.98
C GLU A 21 -57.48 -4.84 20.72
N ARG A 22 -57.69 -3.68 20.11
CA ARG A 22 -56.84 -3.20 19.04
C ARG A 22 -55.82 -2.27 19.64
N TYR A 23 -54.54 -2.53 19.39
CA TYR A 23 -53.48 -1.58 19.73
C TYR A 23 -53.82 -0.20 19.16
N VAL A 24 -54.07 0.76 20.04
CA VAL A 24 -54.15 2.17 19.70
C VAL A 24 -52.79 2.75 20.06
N ALA A 25 -52.03 3.16 19.06
CA ALA A 25 -50.76 3.83 19.29
C ALA A 25 -51.01 5.05 20.20
N GLY A 26 -50.49 5.00 21.43
CA GLY A 26 -50.48 6.17 22.29
C GLY A 26 -49.81 7.30 21.53
N ARG A 27 -50.39 8.52 21.56
CA ARG A 27 -49.69 9.71 21.06
C ARG A 27 -48.39 9.80 21.87
N GLY A 28 -47.29 9.32 21.30
CA GLY A 28 -45.98 9.44 21.90
C GLY A 28 -45.78 10.90 22.29
N GLN A 29 -45.23 11.14 23.49
CA GLN A 29 -44.76 12.46 23.84
C GLN A 29 -43.89 12.93 22.67
N GLY A 30 -44.26 14.05 22.06
CA GLY A 30 -43.57 14.56 20.87
C GLY A 30 -42.07 14.56 21.12
N LEU A 31 -41.29 14.18 20.12
CA LEU A 31 -39.83 14.21 20.21
C LEU A 31 -39.42 15.56 20.80
N GLY A 32 -38.75 15.54 21.95
CA GLY A 32 -38.18 16.74 22.54
C GLY A 32 -37.14 17.36 21.60
N GLN A 33 -36.73 18.59 21.87
CA GLN A 33 -35.66 19.21 21.08
C GLN A 33 -34.40 18.34 21.13
N ALA A 34 -33.78 18.15 19.97
CA ALA A 34 -32.52 17.45 19.85
C ALA A 34 -31.49 18.11 20.79
N ARG A 35 -30.73 17.29 21.53
CA ARG A 35 -29.66 17.82 22.37
C ARG A 35 -28.51 18.28 21.46
N GLU A 36 -28.24 19.57 21.49
CA GLU A 36 -27.09 20.13 20.77
C GLU A 36 -25.80 19.86 21.53
N THR A 37 -24.78 19.38 20.81
CA THR A 37 -23.45 19.21 21.38
C THR A 37 -22.85 20.56 21.73
N ARG A 38 -22.45 20.73 23.00
CA ARG A 38 -21.65 21.89 23.44
C ARG A 38 -20.15 21.66 23.27
N ARG A 39 -19.74 20.43 22.88
CA ARG A 39 -18.35 20.13 22.55
C ARG A 39 -18.10 20.54 21.11
N SER A 40 -17.25 21.54 20.94
CA SER A 40 -16.55 21.76 19.68
C SER A 40 -15.46 20.69 19.58
N SER A 41 -15.52 19.84 18.54
CA SER A 41 -14.34 19.11 18.09
C SER A 41 -13.34 20.18 17.64
N ARG A 42 -12.30 20.41 18.45
CA ARG A 42 -11.28 21.44 18.17
C ARG A 42 -10.08 20.90 17.42
N GLU A 43 -9.88 19.60 17.49
CA GLU A 43 -8.72 18.94 16.92
C GLU A 43 -9.19 18.26 15.65
N LYS A 44 -8.78 18.82 14.50
CA LYS A 44 -8.91 18.13 13.23
C LYS A 44 -8.08 16.85 13.37
N TRP A 45 -8.76 15.70 13.41
CA TRP A 45 -8.17 14.37 13.56
C TRP A 45 -8.62 13.52 12.39
N TRP A 46 -7.69 12.91 11.66
CA TRP A 46 -8.01 12.07 10.52
C TRP A 46 -6.99 10.94 10.34
N VAL A 47 -7.36 9.97 9.51
CA VAL A 47 -6.44 8.95 9.02
C VAL A 47 -5.85 9.46 7.71
N ALA A 48 -4.54 9.44 7.57
CA ALA A 48 -3.83 9.80 6.34
C ALA A 48 -3.14 8.57 5.73
N SER A 49 -2.98 8.56 4.42
CA SER A 49 -2.14 7.60 3.69
C SER A 49 -1.17 8.30 2.75
N TYR A 50 -0.26 7.52 2.16
CA TYR A 50 0.64 7.99 1.11
C TYR A 50 -0.13 8.56 -0.10
N SER A 51 -1.17 7.86 -0.56
CA SER A 51 -2.02 8.32 -1.67
C SER A 51 -2.78 9.61 -1.34
N GLY A 52 -3.14 9.82 -0.06
CA GLY A 52 -3.80 11.04 0.41
C GLY A 52 -2.90 12.28 0.50
N LEU A 53 -1.57 12.12 0.54
CA LEU A 53 -0.64 13.25 0.56
C LEU A 53 -0.63 13.97 -0.80
N GLN A 54 -1.14 15.20 -0.83
CA GLN A 54 -1.23 16.01 -2.04
C GLN A 54 0.11 16.63 -2.43
N LEU A 55 0.36 16.75 -3.74
CA LEU A 55 1.50 17.49 -4.28
C LEU A 55 1.11 18.96 -4.48
N GLN A 56 2.05 19.89 -4.33
CA GLN A 56 1.76 21.33 -4.54
C GLN A 56 1.22 21.64 -5.93
N ALA A 57 1.64 20.89 -6.96
CA ALA A 57 1.16 21.08 -8.32
C ALA A 57 -0.33 20.73 -8.50
N SER A 58 -0.90 19.88 -7.65
CA SER A 58 -2.31 19.51 -7.64
C SER A 58 -3.20 20.42 -6.76
N ALA A 59 -2.60 21.24 -5.91
CA ALA A 59 -3.32 22.12 -4.97
C ALA A 59 -3.83 23.43 -5.61
N GLY A 60 -3.64 23.63 -6.93
CA GLY A 60 -4.01 24.86 -7.65
C GLY A 60 -5.44 24.91 -8.18
N LEU A 61 -6.29 23.95 -7.82
CA LEU A 61 -7.71 23.88 -8.21
C LEU A 61 -8.54 23.93 -6.92
N ASP A 62 -9.15 25.10 -6.67
CA ASP A 62 -10.15 25.40 -5.64
C ASP A 62 -9.75 25.23 -4.15
N ASP A 63 -9.18 26.31 -3.59
CA ASP A 63 -8.77 26.48 -2.18
C ASP A 63 -9.94 26.33 -1.15
N ASP A 64 -11.20 26.33 -1.59
CA ASP A 64 -12.39 26.20 -0.74
C ASP A 64 -12.99 24.77 -0.72
N GLU A 65 -12.65 23.90 -1.69
CA GLU A 65 -13.11 22.49 -1.72
C GLU A 65 -12.05 21.49 -1.20
N ALA A 66 -10.78 21.88 -1.12
CA ALA A 66 -9.68 20.99 -0.74
C ALA A 66 -9.73 20.49 0.73
N LEU A 67 -10.37 21.25 1.62
CA LEU A 67 -10.48 20.92 3.05
C LEU A 67 -11.73 20.10 3.40
N GLU A 68 -12.62 19.89 2.43
CA GLU A 68 -13.68 18.88 2.46
C GLU A 68 -13.34 17.73 1.49
N SER A 69 -12.04 17.41 1.35
CA SER A 69 -11.66 16.09 0.83
C SER A 69 -12.20 15.04 1.78
N ASP A 70 -13.34 14.50 1.37
CA ASP A 70 -14.17 13.50 2.01
C ASP A 70 -13.32 12.47 2.77
N GLU A 71 -13.56 12.33 4.08
CA GLU A 71 -12.98 11.29 4.95
C GLU A 71 -13.23 9.86 4.38
N SER A 72 -14.03 9.74 3.31
CA SER A 72 -14.32 8.53 2.55
C SER A 72 -13.26 8.06 1.54
N GLN A 73 -12.21 8.85 1.25
CA GLN A 73 -11.24 8.52 0.17
C GLN A 73 -9.96 7.80 0.62
N GLU A 74 -9.78 7.54 1.91
CA GLU A 74 -8.61 6.81 2.39
C GLU A 74 -8.78 5.29 2.16
N PRO A 75 -7.78 4.61 1.56
CA PRO A 75 -7.93 3.20 1.19
C PRO A 75 -8.16 2.32 2.43
N ILE A 76 -9.26 1.58 2.42
CA ILE A 76 -9.60 0.65 3.49
C ILE A 76 -8.89 -0.70 3.29
N SER A 77 -8.46 -1.01 2.07
CA SER A 77 -7.74 -2.24 1.70
C SER A 77 -6.44 -1.99 0.91
N ALA A 78 -5.57 -3.00 0.86
CA ALA A 78 -4.35 -2.98 0.03
C ALA A 78 -4.66 -2.88 -1.47
N GLU A 79 -5.74 -3.54 -1.92
CA GLU A 79 -6.22 -3.49 -3.31
C GLU A 79 -6.59 -2.06 -3.73
N GLU A 80 -7.34 -1.35 -2.88
CA GLU A 80 -7.69 0.06 -3.11
C GLU A 80 -6.47 0.97 -3.07
N ALA A 81 -5.55 0.78 -2.11
CA ALA A 81 -4.32 1.55 -2.04
C ALA A 81 -3.51 1.44 -3.35
N THR A 82 -3.35 0.21 -3.84
CA THR A 82 -2.70 -0.07 -5.13
C THR A 82 -3.44 0.61 -6.28
N PHE A 83 -4.77 0.53 -6.31
CA PHE A 83 -5.58 1.15 -7.36
C PHE A 83 -5.41 2.68 -7.40
N HIS A 84 -5.42 3.34 -6.25
CA HIS A 84 -5.19 4.77 -6.14
C HIS A 84 -3.76 5.15 -6.58
N GLU A 85 -2.75 4.39 -6.18
CA GLU A 85 -1.36 4.63 -6.57
C GLU A 85 -1.12 4.49 -8.08
N GLU A 86 -1.62 3.42 -8.68
CA GLU A 86 -1.53 3.17 -10.12
C GLU A 86 -2.27 4.24 -10.93
N GLY A 87 -3.31 4.87 -10.35
CA GLY A 87 -4.03 5.99 -10.96
C GLY A 87 -3.29 7.33 -10.93
N ARG A 88 -2.33 7.50 -10.02
CA ARG A 88 -1.50 8.72 -9.92
C ARG A 88 -0.36 8.73 -10.93
N SER A 89 0.05 7.55 -11.39
CA SER A 89 1.11 7.41 -12.40
C SER A 89 0.62 7.98 -13.73
N ALA A 90 1.30 9.01 -14.24
CA ALA A 90 0.91 9.70 -15.46
C ALA A 90 0.76 8.71 -16.64
N GLU A 91 -0.45 8.59 -17.18
CA GLU A 91 -0.69 7.83 -18.40
C GLU A 91 0.03 8.50 -19.57
N GLN A 92 1.20 7.98 -19.94
CA GLN A 92 1.83 8.38 -21.20
C GLN A 92 1.01 7.82 -22.39
N PRO A 93 0.76 8.63 -23.43
CA PRO A 93 -0.08 8.24 -24.55
C PRO A 93 0.46 6.98 -25.25
N PRO A 94 -0.41 6.16 -25.86
CA PRO A 94 0.02 4.95 -26.55
C PRO A 94 0.90 5.33 -27.74
N VAL A 95 2.19 5.02 -27.65
CA VAL A 95 3.09 5.02 -28.80
C VAL A 95 2.91 3.67 -29.49
N ALA A 96 2.43 3.70 -30.73
CA ALA A 96 2.45 2.50 -31.56
C ALA A 96 3.91 2.09 -31.79
N HIS A 97 4.24 0.80 -31.71
CA HIS A 97 5.05 0.04 -32.69
C HIS A 97 5.57 -1.31 -32.15
N ALA A 98 6.13 -2.07 -33.09
CA ALA A 98 6.20 -3.51 -33.17
C ALA A 98 7.45 -4.12 -32.51
N SER A 99 7.24 -5.02 -31.56
CA SER A 99 8.19 -6.07 -31.20
C SER A 99 7.63 -7.43 -31.65
N GLU A 100 8.40 -8.24 -32.37
CA GLU A 100 7.92 -9.52 -32.91
C GLU A 100 7.86 -10.65 -31.86
N MET A 101 8.19 -10.40 -30.60
CA MET A 101 8.08 -11.41 -29.54
C MET A 101 6.67 -11.46 -28.93
N ARG A 102 6.13 -12.67 -28.82
CA ARG A 102 4.73 -12.95 -28.46
C ARG A 102 4.42 -12.96 -26.96
N ASP A 103 5.39 -12.82 -26.06
CA ASP A 103 5.19 -13.03 -24.61
C ASP A 103 5.85 -11.94 -23.75
N ASP A 104 5.29 -10.72 -23.78
CA ASP A 104 5.89 -9.59 -23.08
C ASP A 104 4.89 -8.78 -22.25
N LEU A 105 5.19 -8.63 -20.96
CA LEU A 105 4.39 -7.85 -20.01
C LEU A 105 4.30 -6.38 -20.44
N HIS A 106 5.22 -5.88 -21.28
CA HIS A 106 5.15 -4.54 -21.88
C HIS A 106 3.84 -4.30 -22.67
N ARG A 107 3.20 -5.36 -23.20
CA ARG A 107 1.93 -5.29 -23.93
C ARG A 107 0.70 -5.47 -23.07
N PHE A 108 0.85 -5.90 -21.83
CA PHE A 108 -0.28 -6.06 -20.91
C PHE A 108 -0.97 -4.71 -20.72
N PRO A 109 -2.32 -4.64 -20.66
CA PRO A 109 -3.04 -3.38 -20.48
C PRO A 109 -2.47 -2.52 -19.35
N ARG A 110 -2.66 -1.21 -19.46
CA ARG A 110 -2.14 -0.21 -18.51
C ARG A 110 -3.25 0.34 -17.64
N GLY A 111 -2.85 0.97 -16.54
CA GLY A 111 -3.73 1.68 -15.63
C GLY A 111 -4.06 0.88 -14.37
N PRO A 112 -4.93 1.44 -13.52
CA PRO A 112 -5.20 0.93 -12.18
C PRO A 112 -5.66 -0.51 -12.13
N ALA A 113 -6.69 -0.87 -12.91
CA ALA A 113 -7.25 -2.21 -12.88
C ALA A 113 -6.25 -3.31 -13.33
N PRO A 114 -5.48 -3.14 -14.42
CA PRO A 114 -4.39 -4.05 -14.75
C PRO A 114 -3.26 -4.10 -13.70
N GLY A 115 -2.87 -2.96 -13.13
CA GLY A 115 -1.84 -2.90 -12.08
C GLY A 115 -2.23 -3.68 -10.84
N THR A 116 -3.40 -3.36 -10.27
CA THR A 116 -3.99 -4.09 -9.14
C THR A 116 -4.14 -5.58 -9.41
N PHE A 117 -4.45 -5.97 -10.65
CA PHE A 117 -4.51 -7.39 -11.02
C PHE A 117 -3.15 -8.10 -10.92
N LEU A 118 -2.06 -7.46 -11.37
CA LEU A 118 -0.71 -8.02 -11.26
C LEU A 118 -0.28 -8.17 -9.80
N HIS A 119 -0.56 -7.16 -8.96
CA HIS A 119 -0.34 -7.23 -7.52
C HIS A 119 -1.10 -8.42 -6.92
N GLY A 120 -2.38 -8.56 -7.28
CA GLY A 120 -3.19 -9.66 -6.79
C GLY A 120 -2.64 -11.05 -7.16
N LEU A 121 -1.95 -11.20 -8.30
CA LEU A 121 -1.28 -12.46 -8.65
C LEU A 121 -0.08 -12.76 -7.75
N LEU A 122 0.73 -11.74 -7.45
CA LEU A 122 1.91 -11.86 -6.58
C LEU A 122 1.51 -12.04 -5.12
N GLU A 123 0.49 -11.33 -4.65
CA GLU A 123 -0.16 -11.50 -3.36
C GLU A 123 -0.63 -12.95 -3.17
N TRP A 124 -1.36 -13.49 -4.15
CA TRP A 124 -1.78 -14.89 -4.13
C TRP A 124 -0.57 -15.83 -4.05
N ALA A 125 0.44 -15.62 -4.90
CA ALA A 125 1.63 -16.46 -4.92
C ALA A 125 2.35 -16.45 -3.56
N GLY A 126 2.48 -15.27 -2.94
CA GLY A 126 3.10 -15.13 -1.64
C GLY A 126 2.29 -15.80 -0.53
N ARG A 127 0.96 -15.66 -0.52
CA ARG A 127 0.06 -16.29 0.47
C ARG A 127 0.06 -17.82 0.39
N GLU A 128 0.21 -18.39 -0.80
CA GLU A 128 0.36 -19.84 -0.96
C GLU A 128 1.75 -20.36 -0.58
N GLY A 129 2.75 -19.49 -0.56
CA GLY A 129 4.15 -19.89 -0.61
C GLY A 129 4.70 -19.64 -2.02
N PHE A 130 5.64 -18.70 -2.19
CA PHE A 130 6.14 -18.36 -3.53
C PHE A 130 6.71 -19.58 -4.28
N GLU A 131 7.47 -20.45 -3.61
CA GLU A 131 7.97 -21.69 -4.22
C GLU A 131 6.84 -22.68 -4.53
N VAL A 132 5.81 -22.76 -3.70
CA VAL A 132 4.64 -23.62 -3.93
C VAL A 132 3.87 -23.15 -5.15
N ALA A 133 3.59 -21.84 -5.26
CA ALA A 133 2.91 -21.23 -6.39
C ALA A 133 3.71 -21.37 -7.70
N ARG A 134 5.05 -21.32 -7.62
CA ARG A 134 5.94 -21.57 -8.76
C ARG A 134 5.98 -23.06 -9.16
N ALA A 135 5.98 -23.98 -8.21
CA ALA A 135 6.09 -25.42 -8.49
C ALA A 135 4.77 -26.05 -8.97
N ASP A 136 3.62 -25.59 -8.45
CA ASP A 136 2.29 -26.11 -8.82
C ASP A 136 1.73 -25.44 -10.08
N ALA A 137 2.22 -25.89 -11.25
CA ALA A 137 1.82 -25.37 -12.55
C ALA A 137 0.33 -25.60 -12.87
N GLN A 138 -0.33 -26.60 -12.29
CA GLN A 138 -1.76 -26.80 -12.51
C GLN A 138 -2.55 -25.71 -11.78
N ARG A 139 -2.27 -25.53 -10.48
CA ARG A 139 -2.99 -24.57 -9.65
C ARG A 139 -2.75 -23.13 -10.09
N ARG A 140 -1.52 -22.78 -10.47
CA ARG A 140 -1.18 -21.46 -11.01
C ARG A 140 -1.96 -21.16 -12.29
N ARG A 141 -1.95 -22.07 -13.27
CA ARG A 141 -2.71 -21.92 -14.52
C ARG A 141 -4.22 -21.78 -14.29
N GLU A 142 -4.79 -22.61 -13.43
CA GLU A 142 -6.23 -22.56 -13.12
C GLU A 142 -6.62 -21.22 -12.47
N LEU A 143 -5.78 -20.68 -11.57
CA LEU A 143 -6.03 -19.40 -10.93
C LEU A 143 -5.89 -18.23 -11.91
N VAL A 144 -4.79 -18.18 -12.67
CA VAL A 144 -4.53 -17.12 -13.66
C VAL A 144 -5.66 -17.11 -14.70
N ALA A 145 -5.99 -18.26 -15.29
CA ALA A 145 -7.07 -18.37 -16.27
C ALA A 145 -8.42 -17.89 -15.71
N ARG A 146 -8.79 -18.31 -14.50
CA ARG A 146 -10.04 -17.88 -13.85
C ARG A 146 -10.07 -16.36 -13.64
N ARG A 147 -8.97 -15.76 -13.16
CA ARG A 147 -8.92 -14.32 -12.87
C ARG A 147 -8.89 -13.48 -14.15
N CYS A 148 -8.22 -13.97 -15.20
CA CYS A 148 -8.23 -13.39 -16.55
C CYS A 148 -9.64 -13.40 -17.16
N ASP A 149 -10.34 -14.53 -17.03
CA ASP A 149 -11.71 -14.70 -17.54
C ASP A 149 -12.69 -13.68 -16.95
N LEU A 150 -12.60 -13.43 -15.64
CA LEU A 150 -13.46 -12.47 -14.94
C LEU A 150 -13.28 -11.01 -15.41
N ARG A 151 -12.12 -10.67 -15.96
CA ARG A 151 -11.76 -9.30 -16.37
C ARG A 151 -11.70 -9.11 -17.89
N GLY A 152 -12.07 -10.12 -18.66
CA GLY A 152 -12.04 -10.07 -20.13
C GLY A 152 -10.63 -10.17 -20.73
N TRP A 153 -9.65 -10.73 -20.01
CA TRP A 153 -8.26 -10.87 -20.43
C TRP A 153 -7.89 -12.33 -20.72
N LYS A 154 -8.80 -13.10 -21.33
CA LYS A 154 -8.62 -14.54 -21.58
C LYS A 154 -7.33 -14.85 -22.35
N ASP A 155 -7.03 -14.04 -23.36
CA ASP A 155 -5.84 -14.18 -24.21
C ASP A 155 -4.53 -13.96 -23.44
N TRP A 156 -4.59 -13.39 -22.23
CA TRP A 156 -3.44 -13.16 -21.37
C TRP A 156 -3.19 -14.28 -20.35
N ALA A 157 -4.08 -15.26 -20.24
CA ALA A 157 -3.96 -16.30 -19.22
C ALA A 157 -2.64 -17.09 -19.32
N GLU A 158 -2.26 -17.53 -20.53
CA GLU A 158 -1.01 -18.26 -20.76
C GLU A 158 0.24 -17.36 -20.63
N PRO A 159 0.30 -16.16 -21.27
CA PRO A 159 1.43 -15.25 -21.07
C PRO A 159 1.67 -14.85 -19.61
N LEU A 160 0.61 -14.62 -18.84
CA LEU A 160 0.73 -14.24 -17.42
C LEU A 160 1.14 -15.41 -16.52
N ASP A 161 0.68 -16.63 -16.81
CA ASP A 161 1.13 -17.82 -16.09
C ASP A 161 2.63 -18.07 -16.29
N LEU A 162 3.08 -17.98 -17.55
CA LEU A 162 4.49 -18.12 -17.90
C LEU A 162 5.33 -16.99 -17.27
N TRP A 163 4.85 -15.76 -17.33
CA TRP A 163 5.51 -14.62 -16.67
C TRP A 163 5.61 -14.84 -15.16
N LEU A 164 4.52 -15.22 -14.49
CA LEU A 164 4.50 -15.40 -13.05
C LEU A 164 5.46 -16.53 -12.62
N GLU A 165 5.48 -17.66 -13.34
CA GLU A 165 6.43 -18.73 -13.09
C GLU A 165 7.89 -18.27 -13.16
N GLN A 166 8.23 -17.56 -14.25
CA GLN A 166 9.59 -17.07 -14.48
C GLN A 166 9.96 -16.02 -13.43
N TYR A 167 9.08 -15.07 -13.16
CA TYR A 167 9.30 -13.98 -12.23
C TYR A 167 9.51 -14.45 -10.79
N LEU A 168 8.75 -15.46 -10.36
CA LEU A 168 8.94 -16.06 -9.04
C LEU A 168 10.29 -16.77 -8.90
N ALA A 169 10.83 -17.31 -9.99
CA ALA A 169 12.08 -18.07 -10.00
C ALA A 169 13.34 -17.21 -10.16
N GLU A 170 13.23 -16.08 -10.86
CA GLU A 170 14.37 -15.25 -11.26
C GLU A 170 15.07 -14.63 -10.03
N PRO A 171 16.39 -14.83 -9.87
CA PRO A 171 17.15 -14.18 -8.80
C PRO A 171 17.25 -12.66 -9.02
N LEU A 172 16.67 -11.89 -8.12
CA LEU A 172 16.76 -10.43 -8.07
C LEU A 172 18.05 -10.03 -7.35
N ARG A 173 18.82 -9.11 -7.93
CA ARG A 173 20.10 -8.64 -7.38
C ARG A 173 20.02 -7.18 -6.98
N TRP A 174 20.42 -6.88 -5.74
CA TRP A 174 20.51 -5.51 -5.26
C TRP A 174 21.77 -5.32 -4.41
N PRO A 175 22.17 -4.07 -4.12
CA PRO A 175 23.26 -3.80 -3.18
C PRO A 175 22.98 -4.43 -1.81
N GLY A 176 23.69 -5.52 -1.50
CA GLY A 176 23.61 -6.21 -0.22
C GLY A 176 22.81 -7.51 -0.22
N GLY A 177 22.34 -8.03 -1.36
CA GLY A 177 21.69 -9.35 -1.42
C GLY A 177 21.33 -9.82 -2.84
N GLU A 178 21.10 -11.13 -2.95
CA GLU A 178 20.53 -11.76 -4.14
C GLU A 178 19.60 -12.90 -3.70
N THR A 179 18.34 -12.87 -4.17
CA THR A 179 17.37 -13.97 -3.98
C THR A 179 16.26 -13.87 -5.02
N SER A 180 15.56 -14.96 -5.28
CA SER A 180 14.27 -14.92 -5.96
C SER A 180 13.13 -14.85 -4.94
N LEU A 181 11.92 -14.49 -5.39
CA LEU A 181 10.72 -14.54 -4.53
C LEU A 181 10.47 -15.97 -4.02
N ALA A 182 10.65 -16.98 -4.88
CA ALA A 182 10.56 -18.39 -4.49
C ALA A 182 11.66 -18.82 -3.49
N GLY A 183 12.80 -18.12 -3.47
CA GLY A 183 13.88 -18.36 -2.51
C GLY A 183 13.64 -17.75 -1.12
N LEU A 184 12.59 -16.95 -0.93
CA LEU A 184 12.30 -16.32 0.36
C LEU A 184 11.78 -17.33 1.37
N VAL A 185 12.40 -17.33 2.56
CA VAL A 185 12.03 -18.23 3.66
C VAL A 185 11.14 -17.54 4.68
N ALA A 186 11.45 -16.28 5.02
CA ALA A 186 10.74 -15.51 6.02
C ALA A 186 10.24 -14.20 5.39
N TYR A 187 8.93 -14.09 5.24
CA TYR A 187 8.29 -12.92 4.65
C TYR A 187 6.86 -12.75 5.15
N GLN A 188 6.34 -11.54 4.98
CA GLN A 188 4.96 -11.15 5.22
C GLN A 188 4.46 -10.46 3.95
N VAL A 189 3.44 -11.05 3.34
CA VAL A 189 2.71 -10.46 2.21
C VAL A 189 1.70 -9.47 2.75
N GLU A 190 1.55 -8.33 2.09
CA GLU A 190 0.57 -7.28 2.41
C GLU A 190 0.57 -6.92 3.89
N MET A 191 1.66 -6.31 4.34
CA MET A 191 1.74 -5.82 5.71
C MET A 191 1.01 -4.48 5.82
N GLU A 192 -0.16 -4.50 6.44
CA GLU A 192 -0.84 -3.29 6.91
C GLU A 192 -0.12 -2.71 8.15
N PHE A 193 0.07 -1.40 8.17
CA PHE A 193 0.61 -0.71 9.34
C PHE A 193 -0.19 0.54 9.68
N TRP A 194 -0.10 0.90 10.96
CA TRP A 194 -0.70 2.10 11.53
C TRP A 194 0.28 2.74 12.50
N PHE A 195 0.47 4.05 12.43
CA PHE A 195 1.12 4.78 13.50
C PHE A 195 0.49 6.15 13.74
N ALA A 196 0.53 6.59 14.99
CA ALA A 196 -0.04 7.87 15.39
C ALA A 196 0.77 9.05 14.84
N THR A 197 0.05 10.10 14.45
CA THR A 197 0.57 11.41 14.03
C THR A 197 0.09 12.47 15.01
N HIS A 198 1.01 13.27 15.54
CA HIS A 198 0.70 14.35 16.48
C HIS A 198 1.20 15.66 15.90
N GLN A 199 0.32 16.38 15.20
CA GLN A 199 0.62 17.70 14.60
C GLN A 199 1.91 17.72 13.75
N VAL A 200 2.09 16.72 12.88
CA VAL A 200 3.26 16.61 12.02
C VAL A 200 3.06 17.41 10.74
N GLN A 201 3.95 18.37 10.46
CA GLN A 201 3.91 19.13 9.20
C GLN A 201 4.44 18.27 8.04
N ALA A 202 3.65 18.11 6.98
CA ALA A 202 4.05 17.35 5.78
C ALA A 202 5.34 17.90 5.15
N GLU A 203 5.55 19.21 5.22
CA GLU A 203 6.74 19.89 4.72
C GLU A 203 8.01 19.50 5.48
N ALA A 204 7.89 19.19 6.78
CA ALA A 204 9.02 18.70 7.58
C ALA A 204 9.41 17.29 7.14
N ILE A 205 8.43 16.44 6.82
CA ILE A 205 8.67 15.12 6.23
C ILE A 205 9.32 15.28 4.85
N ASP A 206 8.77 16.15 3.99
CA ASP A 206 9.29 16.41 2.65
C ASP A 206 10.75 16.86 2.67
N ALA A 207 11.08 17.81 3.55
CA ALA A 207 12.44 18.33 3.70
C ALA A 207 13.44 17.24 4.12
N LEU A 208 13.05 16.38 5.07
CA LEU A 208 13.88 15.26 5.52
C LEU A 208 14.10 14.25 4.39
N VAL A 209 13.04 13.81 3.72
CA VAL A 209 13.12 12.84 2.62
C VAL A 209 13.99 13.37 1.48
N ARG A 210 13.76 14.63 1.05
CA ARG A 210 14.52 15.26 -0.04
C ARG A 210 16.00 15.40 0.31
N ARG A 211 16.34 15.72 1.55
CA ARG A 211 17.74 15.86 2.00
C ARG A 211 18.51 14.54 1.96
N HIS A 212 17.85 13.43 2.26
CA HIS A 212 18.51 12.15 2.54
C HIS A 212 18.32 11.06 1.48
N THR A 213 17.61 11.34 0.38
CA THR A 213 17.35 10.34 -0.68
C THR A 213 17.68 10.85 -2.08
N LEU A 214 18.12 9.95 -2.96
CA LEU A 214 18.34 10.22 -4.40
C LEU A 214 19.19 11.47 -4.65
N GLY A 215 20.23 11.66 -3.82
CA GLY A 215 21.18 12.78 -3.94
C GLY A 215 20.57 14.18 -3.89
N GLY A 216 19.36 14.35 -3.33
CA GLY A 216 18.68 15.64 -3.33
C GLY A 216 18.15 16.09 -4.69
N ALA A 217 17.97 15.16 -5.64
CA ALA A 217 17.39 15.45 -6.95
C ALA A 217 16.03 16.17 -6.86
N ALA A 218 15.75 17.04 -7.83
CA ALA A 218 14.50 17.79 -7.89
C ALA A 218 13.30 16.85 -8.05
N ARG A 219 12.20 17.15 -7.36
CA ARG A 219 10.94 16.39 -7.35
C ARG A 219 9.77 17.28 -6.92
N PRO A 220 8.52 16.92 -7.23
CA PRO A 220 7.34 17.67 -6.79
C PRO A 220 7.29 17.78 -5.26
N ALA A 221 7.06 18.99 -4.74
CA ALA A 221 6.95 19.22 -3.30
C ALA A 221 5.59 18.80 -2.75
N LEU A 222 5.54 18.39 -1.49
CA LEU A 222 4.26 18.15 -0.79
C LEU A 222 3.52 19.45 -0.53
N ALA A 223 2.20 19.41 -0.66
CA ALA A 223 1.33 20.51 -0.26
C ALA A 223 1.41 20.72 1.27
N PRO A 224 1.35 21.98 1.74
CA PRO A 224 1.28 22.25 3.17
C PRO A 224 0.09 21.56 3.82
N THR A 225 0.37 20.64 4.76
CA THR A 225 -0.68 19.88 5.45
C THR A 225 -0.20 19.47 6.83
N LEU A 226 -1.06 19.65 7.83
CA LEU A 226 -0.77 19.27 9.21
C LEU A 226 -1.33 17.88 9.50
N LEU A 227 -0.53 16.82 9.49
CA LEU A 227 -0.99 15.48 9.82
C LEU A 227 -1.26 15.34 11.32
N ASN A 228 -2.51 15.08 11.68
CA ASN A 228 -2.93 14.87 13.06
C ASN A 228 -3.96 13.72 13.12
N GLY A 229 -3.60 12.64 13.79
CA GLY A 229 -4.42 11.44 13.93
C GLY A 229 -3.64 10.15 13.72
N MET A 230 -3.93 9.43 12.65
CA MET A 230 -3.24 8.17 12.30
C MET A 230 -2.69 8.24 10.88
N PHE A 231 -1.60 7.52 10.65
CA PHE A 231 -1.09 7.26 9.32
C PHE A 231 -1.18 5.76 9.04
N LYS A 232 -1.76 5.40 7.90
CA LYS A 232 -1.98 4.03 7.44
C LYS A 232 -1.23 3.78 6.13
N GLY A 233 -0.78 2.55 5.94
CA GLY A 233 -0.34 2.09 4.62
C GLY A 233 -0.31 0.57 4.53
N PHE A 234 -0.07 0.07 3.31
CA PHE A 234 0.06 -1.34 2.99
C PHE A 234 1.37 -1.55 2.25
N VAL A 235 2.21 -2.46 2.74
CA VAL A 235 3.45 -2.84 2.08
C VAL A 235 3.22 -4.16 1.36
N ASP A 236 3.42 -4.22 0.05
CA ASP A 236 3.17 -5.45 -0.75
C ASP A 236 3.91 -6.66 -0.17
N LEU A 237 5.19 -6.48 0.17
CA LEU A 237 6.02 -7.55 0.72
C LEU A 237 7.03 -7.01 1.72
N VAL A 238 7.10 -7.62 2.90
CA VAL A 238 8.23 -7.49 3.82
C VAL A 238 8.95 -8.83 3.86
N PHE A 239 10.26 -8.84 3.72
CA PHE A 239 11.01 -10.10 3.79
C PHE A 239 12.31 -9.95 4.55
N GLU A 240 12.78 -11.07 5.10
CA GLU A 240 14.08 -11.19 5.74
C GLU A 240 15.03 -11.94 4.80
N HIS A 241 16.25 -11.41 4.67
CA HIS A 241 17.33 -12.04 3.95
C HIS A 241 18.66 -11.80 4.68
N GLN A 242 19.32 -12.88 5.09
CA GLN A 242 20.64 -12.85 5.76
C GLN A 242 20.70 -11.95 7.01
N GLY A 243 19.66 -11.99 7.83
CA GLY A 243 19.49 -11.21 9.06
C GLY A 243 19.05 -9.77 8.86
N ARG A 244 18.75 -9.35 7.61
CA ARG A 244 18.28 -8.00 7.27
C ARG A 244 16.85 -8.04 6.76
N PHE A 245 16.06 -7.05 7.16
CA PHE A 245 14.65 -6.91 6.78
C PHE A 245 14.49 -5.84 5.70
N TYR A 246 13.71 -6.16 4.68
CA TYR A 246 13.48 -5.34 3.50
C TYR A 246 12.00 -5.09 3.33
N VAL A 247 11.66 -3.91 2.80
CA VAL A 247 10.35 -3.67 2.20
C VAL A 247 10.49 -3.82 0.69
N ALA A 248 9.53 -4.48 0.06
CA ALA A 248 9.40 -4.57 -1.38
C ALA A 248 8.02 -4.11 -1.81
N ASP A 249 7.99 -3.46 -2.96
CA ASP A 249 6.78 -2.88 -3.54
C ASP A 249 6.79 -3.13 -5.05
N TYR A 250 5.68 -3.64 -5.57
CA TYR A 250 5.53 -3.96 -6.98
C TYR A 250 5.02 -2.72 -7.72
N LYS A 251 5.58 -2.43 -8.88
CA LYS A 251 5.18 -1.27 -9.69
C LYS A 251 4.86 -1.74 -11.11
N SER A 252 3.61 -1.55 -11.56
CA SER A 252 3.24 -1.89 -12.94
C SER A 252 3.45 -0.73 -13.94
N ASN A 253 4.10 0.34 -13.49
CA ASN A 253 4.47 1.53 -14.26
C ASN A 253 5.03 1.17 -15.64
N TRP A 254 4.52 1.84 -16.67
CA TRP A 254 5.02 1.72 -18.03
C TRP A 254 6.05 2.82 -18.29
N LEU A 255 7.33 2.44 -18.45
CA LEU A 255 8.41 3.39 -18.76
C LEU A 255 8.77 3.44 -20.25
N GLY A 256 8.32 2.45 -21.03
CA GLY A 256 8.52 2.36 -22.46
C GLY A 256 8.18 0.97 -23.00
N ALA A 257 8.38 0.78 -24.30
CA ALA A 257 7.86 -0.37 -25.04
C ALA A 257 8.66 -1.67 -24.87
N ASP A 258 9.86 -1.59 -24.28
CA ASP A 258 10.78 -2.71 -24.13
C ASP A 258 11.65 -2.54 -22.87
N ASP A 259 12.46 -3.55 -22.61
CA ASP A 259 13.38 -3.61 -21.47
C ASP A 259 14.40 -2.45 -21.42
N GLY A 260 14.75 -1.87 -22.57
CA GLY A 260 15.66 -0.73 -22.65
C GLY A 260 15.10 0.54 -22.01
N ALA A 261 13.77 0.61 -21.82
CA ALA A 261 13.11 1.72 -21.17
C ALA A 261 13.23 1.70 -19.63
N TYR A 262 13.66 0.59 -19.03
CA TYR A 262 13.79 0.43 -17.58
C TYR A 262 15.24 0.63 -17.13
N SER A 263 15.86 1.71 -17.63
CA SER A 263 17.20 2.13 -17.20
C SER A 263 17.17 2.67 -15.76
N PRO A 264 18.32 2.69 -15.05
CA PRO A 264 18.41 3.28 -13.71
C PRO A 264 17.89 4.72 -13.67
N GLU A 265 18.18 5.52 -14.71
CA GLU A 265 17.76 6.92 -14.83
C GLU A 265 16.25 7.03 -15.02
N ALA A 266 15.67 6.22 -15.91
CA ALA A 266 14.22 6.22 -16.17
C ALA A 266 13.43 5.78 -14.93
N MET A 267 13.87 4.73 -14.24
CA MET A 267 13.24 4.28 -12.99
C MET A 267 13.40 5.32 -11.88
N THR A 268 14.58 5.95 -11.76
CA THR A 268 14.79 7.03 -10.77
C THR A 268 13.90 8.24 -11.07
N ALA A 269 13.73 8.61 -12.34
CA ALA A 269 12.80 9.67 -12.72
C ALA A 269 11.36 9.33 -12.33
N ALA A 270 10.91 8.10 -12.57
CA ALA A 270 9.59 7.64 -12.16
C ALA A 270 9.41 7.64 -10.63
N VAL A 271 10.44 7.26 -9.87
CA VAL A 271 10.44 7.33 -8.40
C VAL A 271 10.30 8.77 -7.90
N LEU A 272 11.01 9.71 -8.50
CA LEU A 272 10.95 11.14 -8.15
C LEU A 272 9.62 11.77 -8.53
N GLU A 273 9.10 11.47 -9.73
CA GLU A 273 7.85 12.01 -10.25
C GLU A 273 6.65 11.58 -9.41
N ASN A 274 6.57 10.29 -9.10
CA ASN A 274 5.45 9.74 -8.33
C ASN A 274 5.62 9.90 -6.82
N ARG A 275 6.76 10.39 -6.34
CA ARG A 275 7.13 10.45 -4.92
C ARG A 275 7.20 9.10 -4.21
N TYR A 276 7.61 8.06 -4.93
CA TYR A 276 7.91 6.76 -4.32
C TYR A 276 9.04 6.83 -3.29
N ASP A 277 9.88 7.88 -3.37
CA ASP A 277 10.86 8.22 -2.33
C ASP A 277 10.25 8.45 -0.95
N LEU A 278 9.12 9.15 -0.91
CA LEU A 278 8.37 9.36 0.30
C LEU A 278 7.72 8.05 0.78
N GLN A 279 7.15 7.29 -0.16
CA GLN A 279 6.48 6.02 0.12
C GLN A 279 7.41 5.04 0.82
N TYR A 280 8.57 4.73 0.22
CA TYR A 280 9.46 3.74 0.82
C TYR A 280 10.06 4.20 2.14
N VAL A 281 10.27 5.51 2.33
CA VAL A 281 10.75 6.03 3.61
C VAL A 281 9.70 5.82 4.71
N LEU A 282 8.43 6.04 4.41
CA LEU A 282 7.34 5.80 5.36
C LEU A 282 7.17 4.30 5.65
N TYR A 283 7.35 3.44 4.66
CA TYR A 283 7.31 1.98 4.84
C TYR A 283 8.49 1.49 5.68
N LEU A 284 9.69 2.02 5.45
CA LEU A 284 10.87 1.74 6.26
C LEU A 284 10.72 2.25 7.69
N LEU A 285 10.07 3.39 7.91
CA LEU A 285 9.75 3.89 9.25
C LEU A 285 8.77 2.93 9.97
N ALA A 286 7.72 2.48 9.29
CA ALA A 286 6.78 1.52 9.85
C ALA A 286 7.48 0.21 10.24
N LEU A 287 8.31 -0.33 9.33
CA LEU A 287 9.11 -1.52 9.59
C LEU A 287 10.12 -1.30 10.72
N HIS A 288 10.79 -0.14 10.77
CA HIS A 288 11.71 0.23 11.85
C HIS A 288 11.01 0.19 13.21
N ARG A 289 9.82 0.80 13.34
CA ARG A 289 9.02 0.78 14.57
C ARG A 289 8.63 -0.63 14.98
N GLN A 290 8.20 -1.44 14.01
CA GLN A 290 7.81 -2.82 14.27
C GLN A 290 9.00 -3.67 14.76
N LEU A 291 10.16 -3.55 14.11
CA LEU A 291 11.36 -4.27 14.50
C LEU A 291 11.88 -3.80 15.86
N LYS A 292 11.90 -2.50 16.13
CA LYS A 292 12.28 -1.92 17.43
C LYS A 292 11.38 -2.44 18.57
N ALA A 293 10.11 -2.69 18.29
CA ALA A 293 9.16 -3.21 19.27
C ALA A 293 9.23 -4.73 19.49
N ARG A 294 9.73 -5.50 18.52
CA ARG A 294 9.61 -6.97 18.49
C ARG A 294 10.93 -7.73 18.45
N LEU A 295 11.98 -7.15 17.86
CA LEU A 295 13.27 -7.79 17.70
C LEU A 295 14.20 -7.39 18.87
N PRO A 296 14.62 -8.35 19.71
CA PRO A 296 15.61 -8.07 20.77
C PRO A 296 16.91 -7.52 20.18
N ASP A 297 17.51 -6.57 20.89
CA ASP A 297 18.76 -5.90 20.49
C ASP A 297 18.72 -5.32 19.07
N TYR A 298 17.55 -4.83 18.63
CA TYR A 298 17.38 -4.20 17.34
C TYR A 298 18.33 -3.00 17.17
N ASP A 299 19.02 -3.02 16.03
CA ASP A 299 19.90 -1.97 15.53
C ASP A 299 19.62 -1.75 14.03
N TYR A 300 19.48 -0.49 13.62
CA TYR A 300 19.15 -0.12 12.25
C TYR A 300 20.24 -0.57 11.26
N ASP A 301 21.51 -0.36 11.61
CA ASP A 301 22.62 -0.59 10.70
C ASP A 301 22.87 -2.10 10.47
N ARG A 302 22.56 -2.90 11.49
CA ARG A 302 22.60 -4.37 11.45
C ARG A 302 21.41 -4.99 10.74
N HIS A 303 20.18 -4.61 11.09
CA HIS A 303 18.98 -5.34 10.66
C HIS A 303 18.16 -4.66 9.56
N MET A 304 18.31 -3.36 9.31
CA MET A 304 17.57 -2.75 8.21
C MET A 304 18.29 -3.01 6.88
N GLY A 305 17.57 -3.62 5.94
CA GLY A 305 18.03 -3.97 4.60
C GLY A 305 17.82 -2.85 3.58
N GLY A 306 16.67 -2.18 3.63
CA GLY A 306 16.30 -1.10 2.70
C GLY A 306 15.00 -1.40 1.96
N ALA A 307 14.75 -0.63 0.91
CA ALA A 307 13.57 -0.72 0.06
C ALA A 307 13.94 -1.24 -1.33
N VAL A 308 13.14 -2.19 -1.84
CA VAL A 308 13.29 -2.84 -3.13
C VAL A 308 12.03 -2.60 -3.97
N TYR A 309 12.09 -1.66 -4.90
CA TYR A 309 10.98 -1.33 -5.78
C TYR A 309 11.12 -2.11 -7.08
N LEU A 310 10.08 -2.85 -7.43
CA LEU A 310 10.09 -3.85 -8.50
C LEU A 310 9.16 -3.42 -9.64
N PHE A 311 9.73 -2.73 -10.63
CA PHE A 311 9.05 -2.39 -11.87
C PHE A 311 8.81 -3.67 -12.69
N LEU A 312 7.62 -4.25 -12.55
CA LEU A 312 7.30 -5.60 -13.04
C LEU A 312 7.53 -5.77 -14.54
N ARG A 313 7.27 -4.73 -15.32
CA ARG A 313 7.47 -4.72 -16.77
C ARG A 313 8.96 -4.72 -17.14
N GLY A 314 9.82 -4.16 -16.30
CA GLY A 314 11.27 -4.13 -16.49
C GLY A 314 12.00 -5.39 -16.02
N ALA A 315 11.29 -6.47 -15.64
CA ALA A 315 11.89 -7.66 -15.04
C ALA A 315 13.02 -8.30 -15.87
N ARG A 316 13.00 -8.14 -17.19
CA ARG A 316 14.02 -8.68 -18.12
C ARG A 316 15.10 -7.66 -18.52
N ALA A 317 14.99 -6.41 -18.08
CA ALA A 317 16.01 -5.39 -18.28
C ALA A 317 17.32 -5.74 -17.56
N ALA A 318 18.42 -5.10 -17.96
CA ALA A 318 19.71 -5.26 -17.27
C ALA A 318 19.63 -4.87 -15.78
N THR A 319 18.68 -4.01 -15.42
CA THR A 319 18.37 -3.60 -14.05
C THR A 319 17.45 -4.57 -13.31
N GLN A 320 16.87 -5.56 -14.00
CA GLN A 320 15.81 -6.46 -13.53
C GLN A 320 14.55 -5.71 -13.07
N GLY A 321 14.37 -4.47 -13.54
CA GLY A 321 13.29 -3.58 -13.08
C GLY A 321 13.44 -3.19 -11.62
N LEU A 322 14.64 -3.33 -11.04
CA LEU A 322 14.88 -3.15 -9.62
C LEU A 322 15.43 -1.76 -9.34
N HIS A 323 14.72 -1.00 -8.51
CA HIS A 323 15.21 0.21 -7.88
C HIS A 323 15.44 -0.07 -6.39
N PHE A 324 16.65 0.22 -5.88
CA PHE A 324 17.01 -0.04 -4.49
C PHE A 324 17.47 1.24 -3.80
N GLU A 325 16.96 1.47 -2.60
CA GLU A 325 17.40 2.54 -1.72
C GLU A 325 17.51 2.04 -0.28
N ARG A 326 18.55 2.52 0.43
CA ARG A 326 18.69 2.30 1.87
C ARG A 326 18.98 3.65 2.51
N PRO A 327 17.93 4.41 2.86
CA PRO A 327 18.09 5.68 3.54
C PRO A 327 18.93 5.57 4.81
N PRO A 328 19.68 6.62 5.18
CA PRO A 328 20.51 6.60 6.37
C PRO A 328 19.66 6.50 7.64
N ARG A 329 20.23 5.88 8.68
CA ARG A 329 19.64 5.79 10.03
C ARG A 329 19.09 7.12 10.53
N GLU A 330 19.86 8.20 10.31
CA GLU A 330 19.50 9.55 10.71
C GLU A 330 18.13 9.98 10.17
N LEU A 331 17.81 9.66 8.91
CA LEU A 331 16.50 10.01 8.33
C LEU A 331 15.37 9.33 9.11
N ILE A 332 15.49 8.02 9.32
CA ILE A 332 14.45 7.21 9.94
C ILE A 332 14.26 7.57 11.41
N GLU A 333 15.34 7.81 12.15
CA GLU A 333 15.26 8.23 13.56
C GLU A 333 14.70 9.65 13.72
N ARG A 334 15.07 10.60 12.84
CA ARG A 334 14.49 11.96 12.83
C ARG A 334 12.99 11.91 12.53
N LEU A 335 12.55 11.07 11.59
CA LEU A 335 11.13 10.86 11.32
C LEU A 335 10.43 10.19 12.51
N ASP A 336 11.02 9.16 13.11
CA ASP A 336 10.45 8.50 14.31
C ASP A 336 10.19 9.49 15.45
N ALA A 337 11.14 10.39 15.70
CA ALA A 337 11.01 11.47 16.67
C ALA A 337 9.89 12.46 16.31
N LEU A 338 9.84 12.88 15.03
CA LEU A 338 8.82 13.79 14.49
C LEU A 338 7.40 13.22 14.71
N PHE A 339 7.17 11.96 14.35
CA PHE A 339 5.87 11.31 14.52
C PHE A 339 5.51 11.02 15.99
N SER A 340 6.51 10.90 16.87
CA SER A 340 6.31 10.71 18.32
C SER A 340 6.00 12.00 19.07
N GLY A 341 5.95 13.16 18.38
CA GLY A 341 5.71 14.46 19.02
C GLY A 341 6.86 14.91 19.92
N GLN A 342 8.05 14.30 19.78
CA GLN A 342 9.24 14.78 20.50
C GLN A 342 9.73 16.04 19.78
N PRO A 343 9.75 17.22 20.44
CA PRO A 343 10.31 18.41 19.83
C PRO A 343 11.76 18.13 19.48
N GLY A 344 12.10 18.25 18.20
CA GLY A 344 13.46 18.06 17.71
C GLY A 344 14.43 18.87 18.57
N ALA A 345 15.35 18.18 19.21
CA ALA A 345 16.44 18.78 19.96
C ALA A 345 17.47 19.36 18.99
N GLU A 346 17.12 20.43 18.28
CA GLU A 346 18.07 21.29 17.56
C GLU A 346 17.60 22.76 17.72
N ARG A 347 18.27 23.47 18.63
CA ARG A 347 18.50 24.91 18.54
C ARG A 347 19.96 25.13 18.15
#